data_AF-G8UJS3-F1
#
_entry.id   AF-G8UJS3-F1
#
_cell.length_a   1.000
_cell.length_b   1.000
_cell.length_c   1.000
_cell.angle_alpha   90.00
_cell.angle_beta   90.00
_cell.angle_gamma   90.00
#
_symmetry.space_group_name_H-M   'P 1'
#
loop_
_entity.id
_entity.type
_entity.pdbx_description
1 polymer ?
#
loop_
_entity_poly.entity_id
_entity_poly.type
_entity_poly.pdbx_seq_one_letter_code
_entity_poly.pdbx_strand_id
1 'polypeptide(L)'
;MKKNYIIAGAIIGIIGILMAWIYRPYVEAHQIEDLYIGDTLECLFFIPTGACLLYGISNKYSFGKVVLIIAFSTVLYNVIGGDFGFFVIRLVAILVSTVATYFIQKCISRCAVPTKVNR
;
A
#
# COMPACT_ATOMS: atom_id res chain seq x y z
N MET A 1 8.66 18.80 2.09
CA MET A 1 8.50 17.60 1.23
C MET A 1 9.63 16.63 1.50
N LYS A 2 9.34 15.34 1.62
CA LYS A 2 10.31 14.28 1.92
C LYS A 2 10.54 13.45 0.65
N LYS A 3 11.53 13.84 -0.15
CA LYS A 3 11.79 13.27 -1.48
C LYS A 3 11.93 11.75 -1.47
N ASN A 4 12.56 11.17 -0.46
CA ASN A 4 12.74 9.71 -0.35
C ASN A 4 11.42 8.95 -0.31
N TYR A 5 10.40 9.48 0.40
CA TYR A 5 9.07 8.85 0.43
C TYR A 5 8.34 9.02 -0.89
N ILE A 6 8.55 10.12 -1.60
CA ILE A 6 7.96 10.33 -2.93
C ILE A 6 8.52 9.30 -3.92
N ILE A 7 9.85 9.13 -3.92
CA ILE A 7 10.53 8.16 -4.80
C ILE A 7 10.10 6.74 -4.43
N ALA A 8 10.13 6.37 -3.15
CA ALA A 8 9.68 5.06 -2.70
C ALA A 8 8.22 4.79 -3.09
N GLY A 9 7.33 5.77 -2.87
CA GLY A 9 5.92 5.66 -3.26
C GLY A 9 5.76 5.47 -4.76
N ALA A 10 6.48 6.23 -5.59
CA ALA A 10 6.42 6.08 -7.04
C ALA A 10 6.89 4.69 -7.50
N ILE A 11 7.99 4.17 -6.95
CA ILE A 11 8.51 2.84 -7.29
C ILE A 11 7.50 1.75 -6.91
N ILE A 12 6.97 1.79 -5.68
CA ILE A 12 5.97 0.82 -5.22
C ILE A 12 4.71 0.87 -6.09
N GLY A 13 4.26 2.07 -6.47
CA GLY A 13 3.11 2.26 -7.34
C GLY A 13 3.33 1.69 -8.74
N ILE A 14 4.50 1.94 -9.35
CA ILE A 14 4.84 1.38 -10.66
C ILE A 14 4.87 -0.15 -10.61
N ILE A 15 5.48 -0.74 -9.57
CA ILE A 15 5.50 -2.20 -9.39
C ILE A 15 4.08 -2.74 -9.24
N GLY A 16 3.24 -2.08 -8.45
CA GLY A 16 1.83 -2.47 -8.27
C GLY A 16 1.05 -2.46 -9.59
N ILE A 17 1.22 -1.42 -10.40
CA ILE A 17 0.58 -1.32 -11.73
C ILE A 17 1.07 -2.43 -12.65
N LEU A 18 2.39 -2.66 -12.73
CA LEU A 18 2.97 -3.72 -13.55
C LEU A 18 2.46 -5.10 -13.12
N MET A 19 2.35 -5.34 -11.82
CA MET A 19 1.78 -6.59 -11.31
C MET A 19 0.32 -6.73 -11.70
N ALA A 20 -0.51 -5.71 -11.53
CA ALA A 20 -1.91 -5.76 -11.96
C ALA A 20 -2.05 -5.99 -13.48
N TRP A 21 -1.18 -5.38 -14.29
CA TRP A 21 -1.19 -5.50 -15.75
C TRP A 21 -0.65 -6.82 -16.29
N ILE A 22 0.26 -7.47 -15.58
CA ILE A 22 0.90 -8.72 -16.05
C ILE A 22 0.24 -9.92 -15.39
N TYR A 23 0.10 -9.89 -14.07
CA TYR A 23 -0.34 -11.04 -13.29
C TYR A 23 -1.81 -11.39 -13.56
N ARG A 24 -2.70 -10.40 -13.52
CA ARG A 24 -4.14 -10.64 -13.70
C ARG A 24 -4.45 -11.24 -15.08
N PRO A 25 -3.98 -10.67 -16.21
CA PRO A 25 -4.21 -11.29 -17.52
C PRO A 25 -3.55 -12.66 -17.65
N TYR A 26 -2.39 -12.87 -17.00
CA TYR A 26 -1.71 -14.15 -17.02
C TYR A 26 -2.52 -15.25 -16.31
N VAL A 27 -3.05 -14.96 -15.12
CA VAL A 27 -3.92 -15.88 -14.37
C VAL A 27 -5.19 -16.20 -15.15
N GLU A 28 -5.86 -15.17 -15.67
CA GLU A 28 -7.09 -15.31 -16.46
C GLU A 28 -6.85 -16.15 -17.73
N ALA A 29 -5.74 -15.90 -18.44
CA ALA A 29 -5.39 -16.63 -19.68
C ALA A 29 -5.04 -18.11 -19.46
N HIS A 30 -4.49 -18.45 -18.29
CA HIS A 30 -4.06 -19.83 -17.98
C HIS A 30 -5.04 -20.56 -17.04
N GLN A 31 -6.19 -19.96 -16.71
CA GLN A 31 -7.20 -20.49 -15.79
C GLN A 31 -6.59 -20.99 -14.47
N ILE A 32 -5.62 -20.25 -13.94
CA ILE A 32 -4.93 -20.60 -12.70
C ILE A 32 -5.84 -20.27 -11.52
N GLU A 33 -6.02 -21.21 -10.59
CA GLU A 33 -6.66 -20.90 -9.30
C GLU A 33 -5.70 -20.08 -8.44
N ASP A 34 -5.85 -18.75 -8.46
CA ASP A 34 -4.96 -17.81 -7.79
C ASP A 34 -5.49 -17.31 -6.44
N LEU A 35 -6.56 -17.91 -5.92
CA LEU A 35 -7.18 -17.51 -4.65
C LEU A 35 -7.58 -16.01 -4.61
N TYR A 36 -7.90 -15.41 -5.77
CA TYR A 36 -8.24 -13.99 -5.92
C TYR A 36 -7.08 -13.03 -5.62
N ILE A 37 -5.83 -13.51 -5.71
CA ILE A 37 -4.65 -12.66 -5.56
C ILE A 37 -4.69 -11.52 -6.58
N GLY A 38 -5.04 -11.79 -7.84
CA GLY A 38 -5.17 -10.79 -8.89
C GLY A 38 -6.05 -9.60 -8.52
N ASP A 39 -7.20 -9.87 -7.87
CA ASP A 39 -8.16 -8.85 -7.45
C ASP A 39 -7.77 -8.10 -6.16
N THR A 40 -6.71 -8.53 -5.48
CA THR A 40 -6.22 -7.92 -4.24
C THR A 40 -4.92 -7.14 -4.40
N LEU A 41 -4.18 -7.37 -5.48
CA LEU A 41 -2.88 -6.72 -5.75
C LEU A 41 -3.00 -5.19 -5.69
N GLU A 42 -4.04 -4.63 -6.30
CA GLU A 42 -4.27 -3.20 -6.29
C GLU A 42 -4.38 -2.66 -4.86
N CYS A 43 -5.16 -3.30 -3.99
CA CYS A 43 -5.27 -2.93 -2.59
C CYS A 43 -3.94 -3.10 -1.83
N LEU A 44 -3.18 -4.15 -2.14
CA LEU A 44 -1.92 -4.45 -1.49
C LEU A 44 -0.86 -3.36 -1.73
N PHE A 45 -0.75 -2.89 -2.97
CA PHE A 45 0.25 -1.89 -3.37
C PHE A 45 -0.24 -0.45 -3.21
N PHE A 46 -1.55 -0.20 -3.28
CA PHE A 46 -2.10 1.15 -3.19
C PHE A 46 -1.88 1.80 -1.82
N ILE A 47 -2.04 1.04 -0.72
CA ILE A 47 -1.87 1.57 0.64
C ILE A 47 -0.44 2.11 0.87
N PRO A 48 0.64 1.33 0.68
CA PRO A 48 2.00 1.84 0.86
C PRO A 48 2.35 2.94 -0.13
N THR A 49 1.86 2.87 -1.37
CA THR A 49 2.05 3.91 -2.39
C THR A 49 1.44 5.24 -1.94
N GLY A 50 0.15 5.24 -1.62
CA GLY A 50 -0.59 6.42 -1.18
C GLY A 50 -0.03 6.99 0.12
N ALA A 51 0.34 6.13 1.07
CA ALA A 51 0.93 6.55 2.33
C ALA A 51 2.27 7.26 2.12
N CYS A 52 3.16 6.68 1.31
CA CYS A 52 4.45 7.26 0.98
C CYS A 52 4.32 8.58 0.20
N LEU A 53 3.45 8.65 -0.80
CA LEU A 53 3.23 9.86 -1.58
C LEU A 53 2.61 10.98 -0.74
N LEU A 54 1.52 10.73 -0.02
CA LEU A 54 0.88 11.75 0.83
C LEU A 54 1.79 12.22 1.95
N TYR A 55 2.51 11.32 2.61
CA TYR A 55 3.47 11.69 3.65
C TYR A 55 4.71 12.40 3.10
N GLY A 56 5.08 12.10 1.85
CA GLY A 56 6.15 12.76 1.12
C GLY A 56 5.81 14.21 0.76
N ILE A 57 4.57 14.46 0.37
CA ILE A 57 4.09 15.79 -0.04
C ILE A 57 3.67 16.63 1.17
N SER A 58 2.97 16.02 2.14
CA SER A 58 2.40 16.72 3.30
C SER A 58 3.22 16.50 4.57
N ASN A 59 3.41 17.59 5.33
CA ASN A 59 3.97 17.54 6.69
C ASN A 59 2.87 17.62 7.78
N LYS A 60 1.59 17.58 7.39
CA LYS A 60 0.47 17.87 8.31
C LYS A 60 0.17 16.73 9.29
N TYR A 61 0.46 15.49 8.89
CA TYR A 61 0.08 14.31 9.66
C TYR A 61 1.26 13.35 9.86
N SER A 62 1.23 12.60 10.95
CA SER A 62 2.18 11.50 11.17
C SER A 62 1.94 10.38 10.16
N PHE A 63 2.98 9.61 9.82
CA PHE A 63 2.87 8.53 8.83
C PHE A 63 1.74 7.55 9.18
N GLY A 64 1.61 7.17 10.45
CA GLY A 64 0.52 6.29 10.90
C GLY A 64 -0.88 6.86 10.65
N LYS A 65 -1.08 8.17 10.86
CA LYS A 65 -2.35 8.83 10.51
C LYS A 65 -2.60 8.82 9.01
N VAL A 66 -1.56 9.05 8.20
CA VAL A 66 -1.67 9.00 6.73
C VAL A 66 -2.05 7.59 6.26
N VAL A 67 -1.42 6.55 6.81
CA VAL A 67 -1.76 5.15 6.52
C VAL A 67 -3.22 4.86 6.83
N LEU A 68 -3.73 5.30 7.99
CA LEU A 68 -5.15 5.14 8.34
C LEU A 68 -6.08 5.91 7.42
N ILE A 69 -5.74 7.14 7.03
CA ILE A 69 -6.53 7.95 6.09
C ILE A 69 -6.63 7.23 4.74
N ILE A 70 -5.51 6.71 4.23
CA ILE A 70 -5.47 5.97 2.97
C ILE A 70 -6.30 4.68 3.09
N ALA A 71 -6.09 3.89 4.14
CA ALA A 71 -6.85 2.66 4.37
C ALA A 71 -8.36 2.91 4.43
N PHE A 72 -8.80 3.91 5.19
CA PHE A 72 -10.21 4.26 5.29
C PHE A 72 -10.78 4.72 3.95
N SER A 73 -10.04 5.56 3.22
CA SER A 73 -10.41 6.00 1.86
C SER A 73 -10.55 4.83 0.90
N THR A 74 -9.65 3.85 0.97
CA THR A 74 -9.70 2.64 0.14
C THR A 74 -10.89 1.74 0.49
N VAL A 75 -11.22 1.59 1.79
CA VAL A 75 -12.43 0.86 2.20
C VAL A 75 -13.68 1.57 1.67
N LEU A 76 -13.78 2.89 1.84
CA LEU A 76 -14.90 3.68 1.32
C LEU A 76 -15.05 3.54 -0.20
N TYR A 77 -13.93 3.61 -0.95
CA TYR A 77 -13.93 3.42 -2.39
C TYR A 77 -14.50 2.05 -2.78
N ASN A 78 -14.09 0.98 -2.09
CA ASN A 78 -14.61 -0.36 -2.36
C ASN A 78 -16.10 -0.51 -2.00
N VAL A 79 -16.57 0.12 -0.92
CA VAL A 79 -18.00 0.11 -0.55
C VAL A 79 -18.85 0.86 -1.58
N ILE A 80 -18.39 2.04 -2.02
CA ILE A 80 -19.11 2.88 -3.00
C ILE A 80 -19.10 2.23 -4.39
N GLY A 81 -18.01 1.55 -4.76
CA GLY A 81 -17.85 0.88 -6.04
C GLY A 81 -18.81 -0.29 -6.27
N GLY A 82 -19.56 -0.73 -5.25
CA GLY A 82 -20.64 -1.70 -5.38
C GLY A 82 -20.21 -3.14 -5.69
N ASP A 83 -18.90 -3.42 -5.75
CA ASP A 83 -18.35 -4.74 -6.04
C ASP A 83 -18.23 -5.57 -4.75
N PHE A 84 -19.38 -6.06 -4.27
CA PHE A 84 -19.48 -6.84 -3.03
C PHE A 84 -18.96 -8.28 -3.16
N GLY A 85 -18.83 -8.82 -4.38
CA GLY A 85 -18.42 -10.20 -4.61
C GLY A 85 -17.01 -10.50 -4.07
N PHE A 86 -16.10 -9.54 -4.20
CA PHE A 86 -14.72 -9.65 -3.72
C PHE A 86 -14.43 -8.76 -2.51
N PHE A 87 -15.44 -8.10 -1.94
CA PHE A 87 -15.27 -7.10 -0.89
C PHE A 87 -14.55 -7.65 0.33
N VAL A 88 -14.90 -8.85 0.79
CA VAL A 88 -14.28 -9.47 1.98
C VAL A 88 -12.78 -9.71 1.74
N ILE A 89 -12.41 -10.21 0.58
CA ILE A 89 -11.01 -10.53 0.26
C ILE A 89 -10.20 -9.24 0.08
N ARG A 90 -10.76 -8.23 -0.60
CA ARG A 90 -10.14 -6.90 -0.71
C ARG A 90 -9.99 -6.23 0.66
N LEU A 91 -10.96 -6.38 1.56
CA LEU A 91 -10.87 -5.89 2.93
C LEU A 91 -9.69 -6.52 3.68
N VAL A 92 -9.52 -7.84 3.57
CA VAL A 92 -8.36 -8.55 4.15
C VAL A 92 -7.06 -8.01 3.57
N ALA A 93 -6.98 -7.80 2.26
CA ALA A 93 -5.79 -7.24 1.62
C ALA A 93 -5.47 -5.81 2.10
N ILE A 94 -6.49 -4.97 2.27
CA ILE A 94 -6.35 -3.62 2.84
C ILE A 94 -5.81 -3.72 4.27
N LEU A 95 -6.37 -4.60 5.12
CA LEU A 95 -5.92 -4.78 6.50
C LEU A 95 -4.46 -5.24 6.56
N VAL A 96 -4.12 -6.29 5.82
CA VAL A 96 -2.75 -6.83 5.74
C VAL A 96 -1.79 -5.76 5.26
N SER A 97 -2.13 -5.03 4.18
CA SER A 97 -1.28 -3.98 3.64
C SER A 97 -1.11 -2.80 4.59
N THR A 98 -2.18 -2.40 5.29
CA THR A 98 -2.15 -1.33 6.30
C THR A 98 -1.21 -1.69 7.45
N VAL A 99 -1.36 -2.90 7.99
CA VAL A 99 -0.53 -3.42 9.08
C VAL A 99 0.92 -3.53 8.63
N ALA A 100 1.18 -4.16 7.48
CA ALA A 100 2.53 -4.31 6.93
C ALA A 100 3.20 -2.95 6.72
N THR A 101 2.52 -2.00 6.07
CA THR A 101 3.02 -0.66 5.81
C THR A 101 3.40 0.07 7.10
N TYR A 102 2.54 0.00 8.13
CA TYR A 102 2.81 0.62 9.42
C TYR A 102 4.03 -0.01 10.12
N PHE A 103 4.11 -1.34 10.16
CA PHE A 103 5.21 -2.04 10.83
C PHE A 103 6.54 -1.88 10.10
N ILE A 104 6.57 -1.99 8.78
CA ILE A 104 7.78 -1.78 7.96
C ILE A 104 8.32 -0.38 8.22
N GLN A 105 7.47 0.65 8.18
CA GLN A 105 7.90 2.01 8.48
C GLN A 105 8.44 2.16 9.89
N LYS A 106 7.80 1.52 10.88
CA LYS A 106 8.27 1.54 12.27
C LYS A 106 9.63 0.87 12.42
N CYS A 107 9.87 -0.24 11.72
CA CYS A 107 11.16 -0.91 11.67
C CYS A 107 12.23 -0.02 11.03
N ILE A 108 11.96 0.56 9.86
CA ILE A 108 12.87 1.48 9.18
C ILE A 108 13.22 2.68 10.08
N SER A 109 12.21 3.25 10.75
CA SER A 109 12.41 4.40 11.64
C SER A 109 13.27 4.06 12.87
N ARG A 110 13.21 2.82 13.36
CA ARG A 110 14.07 2.33 14.45
C ARG A 110 15.50 2.09 13.99
N CYS A 111 15.69 1.56 12.78
CA CYS A 111 17.01 1.34 12.19
C CYS A 111 17.72 2.66 11.82
N ALA A 112 16.98 3.73 11.57
CA ALA A 112 17.51 5.03 11.20
C ALA A 112 17.93 5.93 12.38
N VAL A 113 17.88 5.44 13.63
CA VAL A 113 18.36 6.23 14.79
C VAL A 113 19.88 6.42 14.66
N PRO A 114 20.39 7.66 14.57
CA PRO A 114 21.82 7.89 14.47
C PRO A 114 22.48 7.47 15.78
N THR A 115 23.54 6.69 15.68
CA THR A 115 24.60 6.66 16.69
C THR A 115 24.97 8.11 17.00
N LYS A 116 24.63 8.61 18.20
CA LYS A 116 25.22 9.84 18.72
C LYS A 116 26.73 9.60 18.77
N VAL A 117 27.45 10.10 17.77
CA VAL A 117 28.90 10.25 17.85
C VAL A 117 29.12 11.40 18.83
N ASN A 118 29.34 11.05 20.11
CA ASN A 118 30.02 11.94 21.03
C ASN A 118 31.43 12.17 20.49
N ARG A 119 31.73 13.40 20.09
CA ARG A 119 33.06 14.00 20.20
C ARG A 119 32.94 15.51 20.10
#